data_AF-A0A9E8ZCJ7-F1
#
_entry.id   AF-A0A9E8ZCJ7-F1
#
_cell.length_a   1.000
_cell.length_b   1.000
_cell.length_c   1.000
_cell.angle_alpha   90.00
_cell.angle_beta   90.00
_cell.angle_gamma   90.00
#
_symmetry.space_group_name_H-M   'P 1'
#
loop_
_entity.id
_entity.type
_entity.pdbx_description
1 polymer ?
#
loop_
_entity_poly.entity_id
_entity_poly.type
_entity_poly.pdbx_seq_one_letter_code
_entity_poly.pdbx_strand_id
1 'polypeptide(L)'
;MFKKYIWLVAIALFFAFQTFAGGAIAAELDEATRTVPLNEDGDTMVLSLQQVAQGKRLFNYACGQCHVGGITKTDPNVGLDPETLAKATPPRNNIEALVDYLHNPTTYDGMESIAELHPSTQSTDIFPKMRNLTEEDLVAISGHILTQPKVVGAKWGGGKIYY
;
A
#
# COMPACT_ATOMS: atom_id res chain seq x y z
N MET A 1 52.96 -20.63 -21.58
CA MET A 1 52.88 -19.16 -21.38
C MET A 1 51.50 -18.58 -21.72
N PHE A 2 50.85 -18.99 -22.81
CA PHE A 2 49.50 -18.53 -23.23
C PHE A 2 48.40 -18.58 -22.14
N LYS A 3 48.34 -19.64 -21.32
CA LYS A 3 47.36 -19.79 -20.22
C LYS A 3 47.45 -18.68 -19.16
N LYS A 4 48.65 -18.12 -18.91
CA LYS A 4 48.84 -17.02 -17.95
C LYS A 4 48.30 -15.70 -18.49
N TYR A 5 48.44 -15.46 -19.80
CA TYR A 5 47.88 -14.26 -20.45
C TYR A 5 46.36 -14.30 -20.52
N ILE A 6 45.75 -15.48 -20.74
CA ILE A 6 44.30 -15.66 -20.69
C ILE A 6 43.75 -15.32 -19.30
N TRP A 7 44.42 -15.77 -18.23
CA TRP A 7 44.03 -15.43 -16.86
C TRP A 7 44.18 -13.94 -16.54
N LEU A 8 45.25 -13.29 -17.04
CA LEU A 8 45.43 -11.85 -16.87
C LEU A 8 44.35 -11.03 -17.59
N VAL A 9 43.95 -11.43 -18.79
CA VAL A 9 42.86 -10.79 -19.54
C VAL A 9 41.52 -10.98 -18.82
N ALA A 10 41.24 -12.19 -18.31
CA ALA A 10 40.02 -12.46 -17.55
C ALA A 10 39.93 -11.62 -16.27
N ILE A 11 41.04 -11.47 -15.55
CA ILE A 11 41.12 -10.64 -14.33
C ILE A 11 40.94 -9.16 -14.69
N ALA A 12 41.58 -8.68 -15.75
CA ALA A 12 41.44 -7.30 -16.20
C ALA A 12 40.00 -6.97 -16.62
N LEU A 13 39.33 -7.90 -17.33
CA LEU A 13 37.92 -7.76 -17.70
C LEU A 13 37.00 -7.77 -16.48
N PHE A 14 37.29 -8.61 -15.49
CA PHE A 14 36.52 -8.65 -14.24
C PHE A 14 36.64 -7.34 -13.46
N PHE A 15 37.85 -6.79 -13.30
CA PHE A 15 38.03 -5.51 -12.62
C PHE A 15 37.45 -4.33 -13.40
N ALA A 16 37.57 -4.32 -14.74
CA ALA A 16 36.92 -3.31 -15.57
C ALA A 16 35.39 -3.37 -15.42
N PHE A 17 34.79 -4.56 -15.33
CA PHE A 17 33.35 -4.71 -15.14
C PHE A 17 32.88 -4.12 -13.79
N GLN A 18 33.68 -4.23 -12.73
CA GLN A 18 33.37 -3.63 -11.42
C GLN A 18 33.39 -2.10 -11.45
N THR A 19 34.23 -1.47 -12.29
CA THR A 19 34.28 0.00 -12.40
C THR A 19 33.14 0.60 -13.22
N PHE A 20 32.45 -0.21 -14.04
CA PHE A 20 31.27 0.21 -14.83
C PHE A 20 29.94 -0.17 -14.18
N ALA A 21 29.95 -0.86 -13.04
CA ALA A 21 28.77 -1.06 -12.22
C ALA A 21 28.44 0.28 -11.50
N GLY A 22 27.78 1.19 -12.21
CA GLY A 22 27.23 2.40 -11.61
C GLY A 22 26.30 2.05 -10.44
N GLY A 23 26.31 2.87 -9.39
CA GLY A 23 25.35 2.73 -8.29
C GLY A 23 23.92 2.78 -8.84
N ALA A 24 23.04 1.90 -8.36
CA ALA A 24 21.63 1.95 -8.72
C ALA A 24 21.04 3.27 -8.23
N ILE A 25 20.56 4.11 -9.15
CA ILE A 25 19.75 5.29 -8.81
C ILE A 25 18.34 4.77 -8.55
N ALA A 26 18.03 4.50 -7.28
CA ALA A 26 16.65 4.25 -6.87
C ALA A 26 15.94 5.60 -6.75
N ALA A 27 14.74 5.71 -7.34
CA ALA A 27 13.85 6.80 -6.97
C ALA A 27 13.51 6.64 -5.48
N GLU A 28 13.90 7.61 -4.67
CA GLU A 28 13.50 7.63 -3.26
C GLU A 28 12.03 7.97 -3.13
N LEU A 29 11.37 7.41 -2.12
CA LEU A 29 9.99 7.76 -1.81
C LEU A 29 9.98 9.11 -1.08
N ASP A 30 9.89 10.18 -1.85
CA ASP A 30 9.95 11.54 -1.36
C ASP A 30 8.80 11.92 -0.40
N GLU A 31 8.94 13.05 0.26
CA GLU A 31 7.95 13.55 1.22
C GLU A 31 6.60 13.86 0.56
N ALA A 32 6.62 14.40 -0.65
CA ALA A 32 5.41 14.74 -1.41
C ALA A 32 4.56 13.49 -1.69
N THR A 33 5.19 12.38 -2.06
CA THR A 33 4.51 11.10 -2.30
C THR A 33 3.95 10.50 -1.00
N ARG A 34 4.64 10.70 0.13
CA ARG A 34 4.22 10.22 1.46
C ARG A 34 3.23 11.11 2.19
N THR A 35 2.98 12.31 1.68
CA THR A 35 1.98 13.24 2.22
C THR A 35 0.60 12.77 1.79
N VAL A 36 -0.30 12.47 2.72
CA VAL A 36 -1.67 11.97 2.45
C VAL A 36 -2.71 12.83 3.17
N PRO A 37 -3.97 12.91 2.68
CA PRO A 37 -5.03 13.63 3.37
C PRO A 37 -5.30 13.01 4.75
N LEU A 38 -5.31 13.84 5.79
CA LEU A 38 -5.58 13.41 7.16
C LEU A 38 -7.08 13.32 7.42
N ASN A 39 -7.82 14.39 7.10
CA ASN A 39 -9.22 14.58 7.44
C ASN A 39 -10.00 15.31 6.32
N GLU A 40 -11.28 15.61 6.58
CA GLU A 40 -12.17 16.33 5.66
C GLU A 40 -11.95 17.86 5.63
N ASP A 41 -11.30 18.41 6.66
CA ASP A 41 -10.96 19.84 6.76
C ASP A 41 -9.81 20.25 5.83
N GLY A 42 -9.16 19.27 5.19
CA GLY A 42 -8.06 19.47 4.25
C GLY A 42 -6.67 19.39 4.88
N ASP A 43 -6.56 18.98 6.14
CA ASP A 43 -5.27 18.71 6.76
C ASP A 43 -4.57 17.52 6.09
N THR A 44 -3.25 17.47 6.24
CA THR A 44 -2.43 16.41 5.65
C THR A 44 -1.49 15.82 6.69
N MET A 45 -1.10 14.57 6.45
CA MET A 45 -0.14 13.84 7.26
C MET A 45 1.01 13.36 6.38
N VAL A 46 2.24 13.60 6.84
CA VAL A 46 3.45 13.06 6.19
C VAL A 46 3.79 11.71 6.85
N LEU A 47 3.62 10.62 6.12
CA LEU A 47 3.99 9.29 6.62
C LEU A 47 5.50 9.13 6.67
N SER A 48 6.06 8.60 7.76
CA SER A 48 7.47 8.19 7.80
C SER A 48 7.73 7.00 6.86
N LEU A 49 8.99 6.81 6.43
CA LEU A 49 9.37 5.63 5.64
C LEU A 49 9.06 4.32 6.38
N GLN A 50 9.19 4.32 7.71
CA GLN A 50 8.81 3.19 8.55
C GLN A 50 7.31 2.92 8.50
N GLN A 51 6.45 3.96 8.58
CA GLN A 51 5.00 3.81 8.45
C GLN A 51 4.60 3.29 7.07
N VAL A 52 5.25 3.74 5.99
CA VAL A 52 4.98 3.22 4.64
C VAL A 52 5.31 1.73 4.54
N ALA A 53 6.48 1.32 5.05
CA ALA A 53 6.90 -0.09 5.05
C ALA A 53 5.98 -0.96 5.91
N GLN A 54 5.64 -0.48 7.11
CA GLN A 54 4.73 -1.14 8.04
C GLN A 54 3.33 -1.28 7.43
N GLY A 55 2.78 -0.22 6.85
CA GLY A 55 1.47 -0.21 6.21
C GLY A 55 1.35 -1.25 5.11
N LYS A 56 2.36 -1.36 4.23
CA LYS A 56 2.41 -2.42 3.21
C LYS A 56 2.42 -3.82 3.82
N ARG A 57 3.21 -4.03 4.87
CA ARG A 57 3.32 -5.34 5.55
C ARG A 57 1.98 -5.75 6.15
N LEU A 58 1.34 -4.84 6.88
CA LEU A 58 0.06 -5.07 7.55
C LEU A 58 -1.10 -5.23 6.55
N PHE A 59 -1.13 -4.40 5.50
CA PHE A 59 -2.10 -4.55 4.42
C PHE A 59 -2.01 -5.94 3.78
N ASN A 60 -0.80 -6.42 3.48
CA ASN A 60 -0.64 -7.78 2.94
C ASN A 60 -1.05 -8.87 3.95
N TYR A 61 -0.84 -8.65 5.24
CA TYR A 61 -1.22 -9.58 6.31
C TYR A 61 -2.74 -9.72 6.46
N ALA A 62 -3.45 -8.60 6.55
CA ALA A 62 -4.88 -8.55 6.89
C ALA A 62 -5.82 -8.36 5.68
N CYS A 63 -5.39 -7.61 4.66
CA CYS A 63 -6.27 -7.11 3.58
C CYS A 63 -5.96 -7.74 2.21
N GLY A 64 -4.68 -8.04 1.94
CA GLY A 64 -4.17 -8.38 0.60
C GLY A 64 -4.77 -9.65 -0.02
N GLN A 65 -5.37 -10.54 0.78
CA GLN A 65 -6.09 -11.70 0.25
C GLN A 65 -7.23 -11.27 -0.69
N CYS A 66 -7.99 -10.24 -0.29
CA CYS A 66 -9.12 -9.71 -1.04
C CYS A 66 -8.74 -8.47 -1.84
N HIS A 67 -7.84 -7.63 -1.30
CA HIS A 67 -7.53 -6.30 -1.84
C HIS A 67 -6.17 -6.16 -2.53
N VAL A 68 -5.60 -7.26 -3.02
CA VAL A 68 -4.32 -7.22 -3.75
C VAL A 68 -4.37 -6.18 -4.89
N GLY A 69 -3.41 -5.26 -4.92
CA GLY A 69 -3.34 -4.22 -5.94
C GLY A 69 -4.52 -3.25 -5.95
N GLY A 70 -5.28 -3.13 -4.87
CA GLY A 70 -6.36 -2.15 -4.72
C GLY A 70 -7.70 -2.53 -5.35
N ILE A 71 -7.85 -3.76 -5.87
CA ILE A 71 -9.18 -4.28 -6.27
C ILE A 71 -9.94 -4.82 -5.05
N THR A 72 -11.12 -5.40 -5.27
CA THR A 72 -11.80 -6.25 -4.27
C THR A 72 -12.26 -7.52 -4.95
N LYS A 73 -11.64 -8.66 -4.63
CA LYS A 73 -11.94 -9.93 -5.33
C LYS A 73 -13.37 -10.43 -5.13
N THR A 74 -13.94 -10.19 -3.95
CA THR A 74 -15.28 -10.66 -3.57
C THR A 74 -16.39 -9.73 -4.06
N ASP A 75 -16.06 -8.49 -4.42
CA ASP A 75 -16.96 -7.54 -5.07
C ASP A 75 -16.15 -6.59 -5.98
N PRO A 76 -15.95 -6.96 -7.25
CA PRO A 76 -15.13 -6.16 -8.18
C PRO A 76 -15.71 -4.78 -8.52
N ASN A 77 -16.93 -4.45 -8.09
CA ASN A 77 -17.53 -3.14 -8.34
C ASN A 77 -16.99 -2.05 -7.39
N VAL A 78 -16.37 -2.43 -6.28
CA VAL A 78 -15.86 -1.50 -5.26
C VAL A 78 -14.36 -1.70 -5.06
N GLY A 79 -13.55 -0.78 -5.58
CA GLY A 79 -12.09 -0.75 -5.43
C GLY A 79 -11.59 0.17 -4.31
N LEU A 80 -10.28 0.18 -4.12
CA LEU A 80 -9.55 1.09 -3.22
C LEU A 80 -8.84 2.23 -3.99
N ASP A 81 -9.25 2.48 -5.24
CA ASP A 81 -8.75 3.61 -6.01
C ASP A 81 -9.30 4.95 -5.48
N PRO A 82 -8.60 6.08 -5.71
CA PRO A 82 -8.99 7.36 -5.15
C PRO A 82 -10.40 7.83 -5.52
N GLU A 83 -10.87 7.54 -6.74
CA GLU A 83 -12.18 8.00 -7.21
C GLU A 83 -13.29 7.24 -6.49
N THR A 84 -13.16 5.92 -6.38
CA THR A 84 -14.11 5.08 -5.63
C THR A 84 -14.18 5.49 -4.17
N LEU A 85 -13.04 5.69 -3.51
CA LEU A 85 -12.99 6.10 -2.10
C LEU A 85 -13.60 7.48 -1.87
N ALA A 86 -13.37 8.44 -2.77
CA ALA A 86 -13.92 9.79 -2.66
C ALA A 86 -15.44 9.86 -2.86
N LYS A 87 -16.01 8.92 -3.62
CA LYS A 87 -17.45 8.85 -3.93
C LYS A 87 -18.26 7.96 -2.97
N ALA A 88 -17.59 7.27 -2.04
CA ALA A 88 -18.27 6.54 -0.97
C ALA A 88 -19.03 7.52 -0.05
N THR A 89 -20.02 7.00 0.68
CA THR A 89 -20.77 7.75 1.69
C THR A 89 -20.58 7.08 3.07
N PRO A 90 -19.99 7.76 4.07
CA PRO A 90 -19.22 9.01 3.93
C PRO A 90 -17.95 8.80 3.06
N PRO A 91 -17.33 9.88 2.56
CA PRO A 91 -16.08 9.79 1.79
C PRO A 91 -14.97 9.08 2.58
N ARG A 92 -14.23 8.17 1.93
CA ARG A 92 -13.20 7.33 2.54
C ARG A 92 -11.80 7.60 1.97
N ASN A 93 -11.54 8.83 1.52
CA ASN A 93 -10.31 9.24 0.83
C ASN A 93 -9.31 10.00 1.74
N ASN A 94 -9.42 9.84 3.06
CA ASN A 94 -8.50 10.40 4.05
C ASN A 94 -8.22 9.38 5.18
N ILE A 95 -7.20 9.64 6.00
CA ILE A 95 -6.74 8.72 7.06
C ILE A 95 -7.85 8.46 8.08
N GLU A 96 -8.47 9.51 8.62
CA GLU A 96 -9.47 9.38 9.68
C GLU A 96 -10.67 8.55 9.22
N ALA A 97 -11.16 8.79 8.00
CA ALA A 97 -12.30 8.06 7.45
C ALA A 97 -12.00 6.59 7.12
N LEU A 98 -10.76 6.27 6.74
CA LEU A 98 -10.34 4.87 6.54
C LEU A 98 -10.12 4.15 7.87
N VAL A 99 -9.56 4.83 8.87
CA VAL A 99 -9.45 4.28 10.24
C VAL A 99 -10.85 4.01 10.81
N ASP A 100 -11.78 4.95 10.67
CA ASP A 100 -13.19 4.71 11.02
C ASP A 100 -13.78 3.50 10.30
N TYR A 101 -13.53 3.34 9.00
CA TYR A 101 -14.00 2.17 8.26
C TYR A 101 -13.38 0.86 8.78
N LEU A 102 -12.12 0.88 9.22
CA LEU A 102 -11.46 -0.28 9.84
C LEU A 102 -12.00 -0.58 11.25
N HIS A 103 -12.63 0.38 11.91
CA HIS A 103 -13.39 0.15 13.12
C HIS A 103 -14.80 -0.38 12.85
N ASN A 104 -15.55 0.31 11.99
CA ASN A 104 -16.98 0.15 11.77
C ASN A 104 -17.30 0.21 10.25
N PRO A 105 -17.04 -0.86 9.48
CA PRO A 105 -17.22 -0.83 8.04
C PRO A 105 -18.70 -0.77 7.69
N THR A 106 -19.02 0.02 6.68
CA THR A 106 -20.38 0.20 6.15
C THR A 106 -20.47 -0.16 4.67
N THR A 107 -21.68 -0.32 4.16
CA THR A 107 -21.94 -0.31 2.71
C THR A 107 -21.43 0.96 2.05
N TYR A 108 -21.29 0.94 0.72
CA TYR A 108 -20.76 2.06 -0.07
C TYR A 108 -21.59 3.35 0.07
N ASP A 109 -22.89 3.21 0.34
CA ASP A 109 -23.83 4.31 0.62
C ASP A 109 -23.94 4.65 2.12
N GLY A 110 -23.24 3.93 3.00
CA GLY A 110 -23.18 4.18 4.44
C GLY A 110 -24.42 3.75 5.22
N MET A 111 -25.40 3.12 4.58
CA MET A 111 -26.69 2.83 5.21
C MET A 111 -26.67 1.61 6.13
N GLU A 112 -25.82 0.62 5.85
CA GLU A 112 -25.75 -0.62 6.62
C GLU A 112 -24.35 -0.89 7.14
N SER A 113 -24.24 -1.39 8.36
CA SER A 113 -22.99 -1.95 8.88
C SER A 113 -22.73 -3.31 8.25
N ILE A 114 -21.48 -3.56 7.86
CA ILE A 114 -21.04 -4.83 7.28
C ILE A 114 -19.97 -5.51 8.13
N ALA A 115 -19.88 -5.18 9.43
CA ALA A 115 -18.85 -5.72 10.33
C ALA A 115 -18.89 -7.27 10.43
N GLU A 116 -20.07 -7.89 10.23
CA GLU A 116 -20.21 -9.36 10.18
C GLU A 116 -19.61 -9.99 8.91
N LEU A 117 -19.43 -9.20 7.85
CA LEU A 117 -18.99 -9.65 6.53
C LEU A 117 -17.61 -9.10 6.13
N HIS A 118 -17.13 -8.07 6.82
CA HIS A 118 -15.87 -7.39 6.54
C HIS A 118 -14.99 -7.29 7.80
N PRO A 119 -13.67 -7.59 7.71
CA PRO A 119 -12.76 -7.44 8.83
C PRO A 119 -12.77 -6.02 9.42
N SER A 120 -12.95 -5.93 10.74
CA SER A 120 -12.91 -4.67 11.49
C SER A 120 -12.51 -4.91 12.95
N THR A 121 -12.24 -3.85 13.71
CA THR A 121 -12.04 -3.98 15.16
C THR A 121 -13.34 -4.28 15.92
N GLN A 122 -14.50 -3.96 15.33
CA GLN A 122 -15.80 -4.32 15.91
C GLN A 122 -16.09 -5.83 15.83
N SER A 123 -15.47 -6.54 14.87
CA SER A 123 -15.74 -7.95 14.56
C SER A 123 -14.52 -8.88 14.76
N THR A 124 -13.69 -8.57 15.77
CA THR A 124 -12.43 -9.31 16.03
C THR A 124 -12.65 -10.75 16.51
N ASP A 125 -13.84 -11.08 16.99
CA ASP A 125 -14.27 -12.42 17.35
C ASP A 125 -14.29 -13.36 16.13
N ILE A 126 -14.85 -12.90 15.01
CA ILE A 126 -14.95 -13.64 13.74
C ILE A 126 -13.81 -13.34 12.74
N PHE A 127 -13.10 -12.22 12.90
CA PHE A 127 -11.90 -11.88 12.12
C PHE A 127 -10.64 -11.79 13.01
N PRO A 128 -10.00 -12.93 13.37
CA PRO A 128 -8.92 -12.95 14.35
C PRO A 128 -7.69 -12.12 14.01
N LYS A 129 -7.43 -11.86 12.71
CA LYS A 129 -6.30 -11.04 12.26
C LYS A 129 -6.40 -9.57 12.71
N MET A 130 -7.61 -9.10 13.04
CA MET A 130 -7.84 -7.74 13.51
C MET A 130 -7.53 -7.56 15.00
N ARG A 131 -7.46 -8.65 15.79
CA ARG A 131 -7.30 -8.61 17.27
C ARG A 131 -6.03 -7.88 17.75
N ASN A 132 -4.96 -7.95 16.97
CA ASN A 132 -3.64 -7.45 17.36
C ASN A 132 -3.25 -6.17 16.62
N LEU A 133 -4.17 -5.56 15.87
CA LEU A 133 -3.91 -4.30 15.18
C LEU A 133 -4.18 -3.16 16.15
N THR A 134 -3.17 -2.32 16.34
CA THR A 134 -3.24 -1.09 17.13
C THR A 134 -3.73 0.08 16.27
N GLU A 135 -4.04 1.24 16.88
CA GLU A 135 -4.39 2.42 16.09
C GLU A 135 -3.29 2.87 15.12
N GLU A 136 -2.03 2.79 15.57
CA GLU A 136 -0.89 3.10 14.72
C GLU A 136 -0.81 2.15 13.50
N ASP A 137 -1.22 0.89 13.68
CA ASP A 137 -1.32 -0.08 12.59
C ASP A 137 -2.46 0.26 11.63
N LEU A 138 -3.64 0.70 12.13
CA LEU A 138 -4.76 1.12 11.28
C LEU A 138 -4.42 2.38 10.47
N VAL A 139 -3.74 3.35 11.09
CA VAL A 139 -3.20 4.54 10.39
C VAL A 139 -2.18 4.13 9.33
N ALA A 140 -1.27 3.20 9.63
CA ALA A 140 -0.28 2.73 8.66
C ALA A 140 -0.93 2.01 7.47
N ILE A 141 -1.93 1.15 7.71
CA ILE A 141 -2.71 0.48 6.65
C ILE A 141 -3.43 1.51 5.78
N SER A 142 -4.12 2.49 6.40
CA SER A 142 -4.82 3.57 5.69
C SER A 142 -3.85 4.41 4.86
N GLY A 143 -2.69 4.74 5.43
CA GLY A 143 -1.61 5.43 4.73
C GLY A 143 -1.09 4.63 3.53
N HIS A 144 -0.99 3.30 3.63
CA HIS A 144 -0.63 2.45 2.49
C HIS A 144 -1.66 2.59 1.36
N ILE A 145 -2.95 2.46 1.66
CA ILE A 145 -4.04 2.58 0.68
C ILE A 145 -3.96 3.92 -0.07
N LEU A 146 -3.78 5.03 0.66
CA LEU A 146 -3.73 6.38 0.07
C LEU A 146 -2.41 6.68 -0.67
N THR A 147 -1.31 6.02 -0.31
CA THR A 147 0.00 6.22 -0.95
C THR A 147 0.16 5.40 -2.22
N GLN A 148 -0.38 4.17 -2.28
CA GLN A 148 -0.20 3.29 -3.44
C GLN A 148 -0.61 3.89 -4.79
N PRO A 149 -1.76 4.56 -4.96
CA PRO A 149 -2.12 5.14 -6.26
C PRO A 149 -1.14 6.23 -6.71
N LYS A 150 -0.40 6.87 -5.79
CA LYS A 150 0.67 7.84 -6.14
C LYS A 150 1.94 7.16 -6.65
N VAL A 151 2.18 5.91 -6.27
CA VAL A 151 3.38 5.14 -6.62
C VAL A 151 3.16 4.34 -7.90
N VAL A 152 2.02 3.64 -8.03
CA VAL A 152 1.76 2.72 -9.15
C VAL A 152 0.67 3.23 -10.10
N GLY A 153 0.11 4.41 -9.86
CA GLY A 153 -0.89 5.03 -10.73
C GLY A 153 -2.11 4.13 -10.95
N ALA A 154 -2.55 4.05 -12.22
CA ALA A 154 -3.69 3.26 -12.65
C ALA A 154 -3.57 1.73 -12.40
N LYS A 155 -2.37 1.22 -12.04
CA LYS A 155 -2.24 -0.18 -11.62
C LYS A 155 -3.00 -0.44 -10.31
N TRP A 156 -3.12 0.56 -9.44
CA TRP A 156 -3.89 0.45 -8.19
C TRP A 156 -5.39 0.54 -8.50
N GLY A 157 -6.14 -0.52 -8.21
CA GLY A 157 -7.56 -0.66 -8.56
C GLY A 157 -7.82 -1.11 -10.00
N GLY A 158 -6.85 -0.98 -10.91
CA GLY A 158 -7.01 -1.35 -12.32
C GLY A 158 -7.03 -2.86 -12.61
N GLY A 159 -6.54 -3.68 -11.69
CA GLY A 159 -6.52 -5.13 -11.82
C GLY A 159 -5.70 -5.63 -13.03
N LYS A 160 -6.10 -6.78 -13.58
CA LYS A 160 -5.33 -7.53 -14.59
C LYS A 160 -5.04 -6.78 -15.90
N ILE A 161 -5.76 -5.69 -16.18
CA ILE A 161 -5.56 -4.88 -17.40
C ILE A 161 -4.22 -4.12 -17.32
N TYR A 162 -3.70 -3.90 -16.12
CA TYR A 162 -2.51 -3.08 -15.87
C TYR A 162 -1.32 -3.84 -15.27
N TYR A 163 -1.37 -5.18 -15.25
CA TYR A 163 -0.29 -6.01 -14.69
C TYR A 163 0.98 -5.92 -15.54
#